data_AF-A0A7X3ICP4-F1
#
_entry.id   AF-A0A7X3ICP4-F1
#
_cell.length_a   1.000
_cell.length_b   1.000
_cell.length_c   1.000
_cell.angle_alpha   90.00
_cell.angle_beta   90.00
_cell.angle_gamma   90.00
#
_symmetry.space_group_name_H-M   'P 1'
#
loop_
_entity.id
_entity.type
_entity.pdbx_description
1 polymer ?
#
loop_
_entity_poly.entity_id
_entity_poly.type
_entity_poly.pdbx_seq_one_letter_code
_entity_poly.pdbx_strand_id
1 'polypeptide(L)'
;MAISSDLLASSNTQKERSVGAADPFTAGNRPQTAFVNENQVRAAAGLTMVLGAVAFVYAYFDKVYVPIQVVTTVFFIEFLIRITAGLTYSPIGVLAGWITQRQPPHWVSAKPKRFAWTLGLLMSLAMVIITNSGIRGVLPLTICLICLSLMWLEAVLGLCLGCEFHRVMVRRGWATRDKTIEVCAHGACATESANARTSL
;
A
#
# COMPACT_ATOMS: atom_id res chain seq x y z
N MET A 1 -18.35 45.56 -40.95
CA MET A 1 -17.07 44.92 -40.63
C MET A 1 -16.53 45.60 -39.38
N ALA A 2 -16.07 44.84 -38.38
CA ALA A 2 -15.59 45.29 -37.05
C ALA A 2 -16.63 45.37 -35.91
N ILE A 3 -17.15 44.22 -35.47
CA ILE A 3 -17.60 43.98 -34.07
C ILE A 3 -17.26 42.52 -33.72
N SER A 4 -16.00 42.16 -33.50
CA SER A 4 -15.64 40.80 -33.03
C SER A 4 -14.26 40.69 -32.34
N SER A 5 -13.60 41.79 -31.99
CA SER A 5 -12.23 41.75 -31.46
C SER A 5 -12.15 41.78 -29.92
N ASP A 6 -13.15 42.35 -29.24
CA ASP A 6 -13.04 42.64 -27.80
C ASP A 6 -13.52 41.51 -26.88
N LEU A 7 -14.14 40.45 -27.41
CA LEU A 7 -14.61 39.32 -26.60
C LEU A 7 -13.52 38.28 -26.26
N LEU A 8 -12.35 38.34 -26.92
CA LEU A 8 -11.26 37.38 -26.70
C LEU A 8 -10.31 37.77 -25.56
N ALA A 9 -10.42 38.99 -25.02
CA ALA A 9 -9.54 39.44 -23.92
C ALA A 9 -10.05 39.06 -22.52
N SER A 10 -11.32 38.65 -22.38
CA SER A 10 -11.93 38.31 -21.07
C SER A 10 -11.82 36.83 -20.69
N SER A 11 -11.48 35.93 -21.63
CA SER A 11 -11.40 34.48 -21.34
C SER A 11 -10.06 34.04 -20.76
N ASN A 12 -9.02 34.88 -20.82
CA ASN A 12 -7.66 34.48 -20.44
C ASN A 12 -7.40 34.59 -18.92
N THR A 13 -8.26 35.28 -18.16
CA THR A 13 -8.14 35.41 -16.69
C THR A 13 -8.88 34.33 -15.90
N GLN A 14 -9.68 33.46 -16.54
CA GLN A 14 -10.28 32.30 -15.87
C GLN A 14 -9.46 31.01 -15.96
N LYS A 15 -8.44 30.93 -16.83
CA LYS A 15 -7.60 29.72 -16.97
C LYS A 15 -6.67 29.49 -15.78
N GLU A 16 -6.39 30.51 -14.98
CA GLU A 16 -5.57 30.37 -13.76
C GLU A 16 -6.40 30.16 -12.48
N ARG A 17 -7.73 30.29 -12.56
CA ARG A 17 -8.64 30.22 -11.40
C ARG A 17 -9.41 28.91 -11.31
N SER A 18 -8.75 27.81 -11.64
CA SER A 18 -9.19 26.46 -11.26
C SER A 18 -8.03 25.59 -10.72
N VAL A 19 -6.90 26.21 -10.35
CA VAL A 19 -6.05 25.75 -9.24
C VAL A 19 -6.75 26.12 -7.93
N GLY A 20 -7.91 25.50 -7.71
CA GLY A 20 -8.85 25.89 -6.66
C GLY A 20 -10.06 24.98 -6.58
N ALA A 21 -9.98 23.78 -7.17
CA ALA A 21 -10.78 22.68 -6.66
C ALA A 21 -10.25 22.43 -5.25
N ALA A 22 -10.98 22.97 -4.25
CA ALA A 22 -10.71 22.76 -2.84
C ALA A 22 -10.24 21.32 -2.63
N ASP A 23 -8.99 21.18 -2.19
CA ASP A 23 -8.46 19.88 -1.84
C ASP A 23 -9.48 19.24 -0.89
N PRO A 24 -9.92 17.99 -1.13
CA PRO A 24 -10.69 17.23 -0.13
C PRO A 24 -9.95 17.13 1.22
N PHE A 25 -8.68 17.53 1.21
CA PHE A 25 -7.70 17.58 2.28
C PHE A 25 -7.88 18.73 3.29
N THR A 26 -8.73 19.72 2.98
CA THR A 26 -8.96 20.94 3.80
C THR A 26 -10.13 20.85 4.78
N ALA A 27 -10.82 19.71 4.88
CA ALA A 27 -11.82 19.48 5.93
C ALA A 27 -11.14 18.74 7.10
N GLY A 28 -10.96 19.45 8.22
CA GLY A 28 -10.23 19.04 9.42
C GLY A 28 -10.86 17.90 10.23
N ASN A 29 -11.30 16.82 9.58
CA ASN A 29 -11.74 15.61 10.26
C ASN A 29 -11.35 14.39 9.41
N ARG A 30 -10.08 13.98 9.49
CA ARG A 30 -9.60 12.78 8.81
C ARG A 30 -9.82 11.57 9.73
N PRO A 31 -10.78 10.67 9.44
CA PRO A 31 -10.67 9.34 10.00
C PRO A 31 -9.41 8.70 9.40
N GLN A 32 -8.36 8.53 10.21
CA GLN A 32 -7.09 7.88 9.83
C GLN A 32 -7.28 6.46 9.25
N THR A 33 -8.49 5.92 9.38
CA THR A 33 -8.90 4.63 8.81
C THR A 33 -9.12 4.67 7.29
N ALA A 34 -9.28 5.85 6.68
CA ALA A 34 -9.57 5.99 5.26
C ALA A 34 -8.32 6.21 4.38
N PHE A 35 -7.26 6.82 4.92
CA PHE A 35 -6.05 7.19 4.17
C PHE A 35 -4.77 6.79 4.88
N VAL A 36 -3.78 6.33 4.13
CA VAL A 36 -2.44 5.97 4.62
C VAL A 36 -1.37 6.69 3.80
N ASN A 37 -0.21 6.94 4.42
CA ASN A 37 0.93 7.53 3.72
C ASN A 37 1.71 6.44 2.96
N GLU A 38 1.82 6.56 1.64
CA GLU A 38 2.51 5.57 0.80
C GLU A 38 4.00 5.45 1.16
N ASN A 39 4.67 6.56 1.48
CA ASN A 39 6.09 6.54 1.86
C ASN A 39 6.29 5.72 3.14
N GLN A 40 5.39 5.89 4.13
CA GLN A 40 5.41 5.11 5.36
C GLN A 40 5.16 3.61 5.10
N VAL A 41 4.22 3.28 4.21
CA VAL A 41 3.95 1.88 3.83
C VAL A 41 5.18 1.24 3.17
N ARG A 42 5.82 1.95 2.24
CA ARG A 42 7.02 1.48 1.53
C ARG A 42 8.21 1.29 2.47
N ALA A 43 8.43 2.24 3.39
CA ALA A 43 9.46 2.11 4.41
C ALA A 43 9.18 0.94 5.36
N ALA A 44 7.93 0.72 5.75
CA ALA A 44 7.55 -0.41 6.58
C ALA A 44 7.79 -1.75 5.86
N ALA A 45 7.50 -1.83 4.55
CA ALA A 45 7.77 -3.01 3.73
C ALA A 45 9.28 -3.29 3.60
N GLY A 46 10.09 -2.24 3.40
CA GLY A 46 11.54 -2.34 3.36
C GLY A 46 12.14 -2.82 4.69
N LEU A 47 11.62 -2.33 5.82
CA LEU A 47 12.10 -2.73 7.14
C LEU A 47 11.79 -4.20 7.44
N THR A 48 10.57 -4.68 7.14
CA THR A 48 10.25 -6.10 7.24
C THR A 48 11.04 -6.95 6.25
N MET A 49 11.33 -6.46 5.05
CA MET A 49 12.19 -7.16 4.09
C MET A 49 13.59 -7.37 4.67
N VAL A 50 14.20 -6.36 5.30
CA VAL A 50 15.52 -6.50 5.95
C VAL A 50 15.47 -7.54 7.07
N LEU A 51 14.48 -7.48 7.96
CA LEU A 51 14.31 -8.46 9.04
C LEU A 51 14.15 -9.89 8.51
N GLY A 52 13.33 -10.06 7.47
CA GLY A 52 13.10 -11.36 6.83
C GLY A 52 14.34 -11.87 6.10
N ALA A 53 15.07 -11.00 5.40
CA ALA A 53 16.30 -11.36 4.69
C ALA A 53 17.40 -11.80 5.66
N VAL A 54 17.57 -11.10 6.79
CA VAL A 54 18.53 -11.51 7.83
C VAL A 54 18.18 -12.89 8.38
N ALA A 55 16.92 -13.13 8.73
CA ALA A 55 16.49 -14.45 9.20
C ALA A 55 16.68 -15.55 8.15
N PHE A 56 16.46 -15.24 6.88
CA PHE A 56 16.69 -16.15 5.76
C PHE A 56 18.17 -16.51 5.60
N VAL A 57 19.08 -15.53 5.68
CA VAL A 57 20.53 -15.74 5.62
C VAL A 57 20.97 -16.69 6.74
N TYR A 58 20.57 -16.44 7.98
CA TYR A 58 20.87 -17.34 9.11
C TYR A 58 20.32 -18.77 8.89
N ALA A 59 19.10 -18.89 8.37
CA ALA A 59 18.52 -20.20 8.09
C ALA A 59 19.25 -20.94 6.94
N TYR A 60 19.74 -20.22 5.94
CA TYR A 60 20.39 -20.81 4.77
C TYR A 60 21.82 -21.28 5.08
N PHE A 61 22.64 -20.43 5.70
CA PHE A 61 24.05 -20.70 5.97
C PHE A 61 24.25 -21.54 7.24
N ASP A 62 23.72 -21.10 8.38
CA ASP A 62 24.01 -21.73 9.68
C ASP A 62 23.07 -22.92 9.99
N LYS A 63 22.05 -23.15 9.15
CA LYS A 63 20.98 -24.14 9.36
C LYS A 63 20.28 -23.99 10.73
N VAL A 64 20.37 -22.82 11.34
CA VAL A 64 19.66 -22.49 12.57
C VAL A 64 18.28 -21.95 12.19
N TYR A 65 17.23 -22.72 12.51
CA TYR A 65 15.84 -22.39 12.16
C TYR A 65 15.12 -21.56 13.24
N VAL A 66 15.76 -21.30 14.38
CA VAL A 66 15.17 -20.49 15.46
C VAL A 66 14.89 -19.04 15.01
N PRO A 67 15.81 -18.34 14.30
CA PRO A 67 15.56 -16.99 13.81
C PRO A 67 14.35 -16.89 12.87
N ILE A 68 14.16 -17.88 11.98
CA ILE A 68 13.04 -17.85 11.04
C ILE A 68 11.70 -18.07 11.76
N GLN A 69 11.66 -18.91 12.80
CA GLN A 69 10.46 -19.10 13.65
C GLN A 69 10.08 -17.82 14.40
N VAL A 70 11.08 -17.14 14.99
CA VAL A 70 10.85 -15.88 15.71
C VAL A 70 10.34 -14.80 14.75
N VAL A 71 11.00 -14.62 13.60
CA VAL A 71 10.61 -13.58 12.64
C VAL A 71 9.24 -13.83 12.03
N THR A 72 8.89 -15.06 11.67
CA THR A 72 7.55 -15.36 11.11
C THR A 72 6.44 -15.12 12.15
N THR A 73 6.70 -15.42 13.41
CA THR A 73 5.76 -15.17 14.51
C THR A 73 5.60 -13.67 14.76
N VAL A 74 6.70 -12.92 14.77
CA VAL A 74 6.66 -11.44 14.86
C VAL A 74 5.90 -10.84 13.67
N PHE A 75 6.10 -11.34 12.45
CA PHE A 75 5.37 -10.87 11.27
C PHE A 75 3.88 -11.16 11.33
N PHE A 76 3.50 -12.33 11.86
CA PHE A 76 2.10 -12.65 12.08
C PHE A 76 1.43 -11.64 13.03
N ILE A 77 2.08 -11.35 14.17
CA ILE A 77 1.61 -10.34 15.14
C ILE A 77 1.55 -8.95 14.51
N GLU A 78 2.59 -8.56 13.76
CA GLU A 78 2.68 -7.29 13.04
C GLU A 78 1.50 -7.11 12.06
N PHE A 79 1.21 -8.10 11.22
CA PHE A 79 0.07 -8.02 10.29
C PHE A 79 -1.28 -8.02 11.01
N LEU A 80 -1.40 -8.75 12.12
CA LEU A 80 -2.61 -8.75 12.95
C LEU A 80 -2.90 -7.37 13.55
N ILE A 81 -1.85 -6.69 14.06
CA ILE A 81 -1.96 -5.31 14.56
C ILE A 81 -2.33 -4.35 13.42
N ARG A 82 -1.72 -4.48 12.24
CA ARG A 82 -2.03 -3.63 11.08
C ARG A 82 -3.49 -3.73 10.65
N ILE A 83 -4.09 -4.92 10.71
CA ILE A 83 -5.49 -5.14 10.33
C ILE A 83 -6.45 -4.55 11.37
N THR A 84 -6.16 -4.73 12.66
CA THR A 84 -7.04 -4.35 13.77
C THR A 84 -6.90 -2.87 14.15
N ALA A 85 -5.67 -2.41 14.41
CA ALA A 85 -5.37 -1.06 14.88
C ALA A 85 -4.95 -0.10 13.75
N GLY A 86 -4.44 -0.63 12.63
CA GLY A 86 -3.95 0.17 11.50
C GLY A 86 -2.42 0.31 11.48
N LEU A 87 -1.89 0.93 10.41
CA LEU A 87 -0.44 1.01 10.18
C LEU A 87 0.30 1.89 11.19
N THR A 88 -0.36 2.95 11.68
CA THR A 88 0.24 3.92 12.61
C THR A 88 0.48 3.36 14.01
N TYR A 89 -0.17 2.26 14.39
CA TYR A 89 0.01 1.62 15.70
C TYR A 89 0.95 0.42 15.67
N SER A 90 1.31 -0.04 14.47
CA SER A 90 2.16 -1.21 14.31
C SER A 90 3.62 -0.88 14.64
N PRO A 91 4.39 -1.70 15.37
CA PRO A 91 5.75 -1.33 15.79
C PRO A 91 6.68 -1.03 14.61
N ILE A 92 6.62 -1.82 13.53
CA ILE A 92 7.38 -1.50 12.30
C ILE A 92 6.79 -0.26 11.61
N GLY A 93 5.47 -0.07 11.66
CA GLY A 93 4.79 1.09 11.07
C GLY A 93 5.13 2.42 11.76
N VAL A 94 5.28 2.42 13.08
CA VAL A 94 5.76 3.56 13.88
C VAL A 94 7.20 3.87 13.51
N LEU A 95 8.07 2.85 13.45
CA LEU A 95 9.47 3.03 13.08
C LEU A 95 9.61 3.55 11.64
N ALA A 96 8.80 3.04 10.71
CA ALA A 96 8.73 3.52 9.34
C ALA A 96 8.22 4.97 9.25
N GLY A 97 7.24 5.34 10.08
CA GLY A 97 6.75 6.72 10.19
C GLY A 97 7.84 7.68 10.65
N TRP A 98 8.63 7.26 11.65
CA TRP A 98 9.77 8.03 12.14
C TRP A 98 10.86 8.21 11.08
N ILE A 99 11.16 7.16 10.29
CA ILE A 99 12.13 7.25 9.17
C ILE A 99 11.63 8.19 8.06
N THR A 100 10.33 8.17 7.77
CA THR A 100 9.73 8.90 6.64
C THR A 100 9.21 10.30 6.98
N GLN A 101 9.32 10.74 8.23
CA GLN A 101 8.81 12.03 8.71
C GLN A 101 9.35 13.26 7.96
N ARG A 102 10.51 13.13 7.32
CA ARG A 102 11.16 14.22 6.56
C ARG A 102 10.67 14.30 5.11
N GLN A 103 9.90 13.33 4.63
CA GLN A 103 9.37 13.33 3.27
C GLN A 103 7.94 13.86 3.25
N PRO A 104 7.54 14.60 2.19
CA PRO A 104 6.17 15.04 2.05
C PRO A 104 5.23 13.82 2.00
N PRO A 105 4.14 13.82 2.80
CA PRO A 105 3.27 12.66 2.88
C PRO A 105 2.44 12.51 1.59
N HIS A 106 2.51 11.34 0.97
CA HIS A 106 1.69 11.00 -0.19
C HIS A 106 0.52 10.12 0.25
N TRP A 107 -0.69 10.68 0.27
CA TRP A 107 -1.87 10.02 0.80
C TRP A 107 -2.53 9.12 -0.23
N VAL A 108 -2.78 7.87 0.16
CA VAL A 108 -3.49 6.87 -0.66
C VAL A 108 -4.60 6.21 0.13
N SER A 109 -5.57 5.65 -0.58
CA SER A 109 -6.70 4.92 -0.01
C SER A 109 -6.26 3.73 0.86
N ALA A 110 -6.75 3.65 2.10
CA ALA A 110 -6.38 2.59 3.04
C ALA A 110 -7.05 1.23 2.76
N LYS A 111 -8.24 1.22 2.12
CA LYS A 111 -9.03 0.00 1.84
C LYS A 111 -8.25 -1.08 1.06
N PRO A 112 -7.66 -0.81 -0.12
CA PRO A 112 -6.91 -1.83 -0.87
C PRO A 112 -5.64 -2.29 -0.12
N LYS A 113 -5.05 -1.45 0.72
CA LYS A 113 -3.89 -1.81 1.55
C LYS A 113 -4.28 -2.75 2.69
N ARG A 114 -5.46 -2.57 3.32
CA ARG A 114 -5.99 -3.52 4.30
C ARG A 114 -6.18 -4.92 3.69
N PHE A 115 -6.69 -5.01 2.46
CA PHE A 115 -6.78 -6.29 1.75
C PHE A 115 -5.40 -6.94 1.56
N ALA A 116 -4.39 -6.16 1.15
CA ALA A 116 -3.02 -6.65 1.04
C ALA A 116 -2.48 -7.18 2.38
N TRP A 117 -2.76 -6.50 3.50
CA TRP A 117 -2.35 -6.97 4.83
C TRP A 117 -3.07 -8.27 5.24
N THR A 118 -4.33 -8.48 4.84
CA THR A 118 -5.01 -9.77 5.10
C THR A 118 -4.37 -10.93 4.36
N LEU A 119 -3.89 -10.72 3.12
CA LEU A 119 -3.11 -11.71 2.40
C LEU A 119 -1.76 -11.98 3.08
N GLY A 120 -1.09 -10.92 3.54
CA GLY A 120 0.15 -11.04 4.33
C GLY A 120 -0.05 -11.83 5.63
N LEU A 121 -1.15 -11.57 6.33
CA LEU A 121 -1.52 -12.32 7.54
C LEU A 121 -1.74 -13.80 7.23
N LEU A 122 -2.49 -14.12 6.17
CA LEU A 122 -2.73 -15.51 5.77
C LEU A 122 -1.42 -16.25 5.46
N MET A 123 -0.51 -15.60 4.71
CA MET A 123 0.81 -16.18 4.38
C MET A 123 1.68 -16.35 5.64
N SER A 124 1.70 -15.36 6.53
CA SER A 124 2.46 -15.46 7.79
C SER A 124 1.90 -16.53 8.73
N LEU A 125 0.58 -16.68 8.79
CA LEU A 125 -0.08 -17.74 9.57
C LEU A 125 0.30 -19.12 9.04
N ALA A 126 0.27 -19.32 7.72
CA ALA A 126 0.71 -20.56 7.10
C ALA A 126 2.18 -20.86 7.44
N MET A 127 3.06 -19.85 7.39
CA MET A 127 4.47 -19.99 7.78
C MET A 127 4.65 -20.35 9.26
N VAL A 128 3.90 -19.72 10.17
CA VAL A 128 3.96 -20.05 11.60
C VAL A 128 3.55 -21.50 11.85
N ILE A 129 2.48 -21.97 11.19
CA ILE A 129 2.03 -23.37 11.32
C ILE A 129 3.09 -24.34 10.81
N ILE A 130 3.64 -24.09 9.61
CA ILE A 130 4.66 -24.96 8.99
C ILE A 130 5.93 -25.01 9.86
N THR A 131 6.40 -23.85 10.32
CA THR A 131 7.64 -23.75 11.10
C THR A 131 7.50 -24.28 12.53
N ASN A 132 6.31 -24.18 13.14
CA ASN A 132 6.03 -24.77 14.46
C ASN A 132 5.84 -26.29 14.39
N SER A 133 5.26 -26.80 13.30
CA SER A 133 5.09 -28.25 13.05
C SER A 133 6.41 -28.99 12.75
N GLY A 134 7.55 -28.30 12.78
CA GLY A 134 8.86 -28.91 12.54
C GLY A 134 9.15 -29.25 11.07
N ILE A 135 8.29 -28.84 10.13
CA ILE A 135 8.48 -29.08 8.70
C ILE A 135 9.58 -28.14 8.19
N ARG A 136 10.75 -28.71 7.93
CA ARG A 136 11.94 -28.00 7.42
C ARG A 136 12.21 -28.45 6.00
N GLY A 137 12.57 -27.53 5.11
CA GLY A 137 12.94 -27.88 3.74
C GLY A 137 12.58 -26.81 2.72
N VAL A 138 12.27 -27.26 1.50
CA VAL A 138 12.04 -26.39 0.34
C VAL A 138 10.77 -25.55 0.48
N LEU A 139 9.73 -26.07 1.15
CA LEU A 139 8.43 -25.39 1.27
C LEU A 139 8.50 -24.03 2.00
N PRO A 140 9.05 -23.92 3.25
CA PRO A 140 9.21 -22.62 3.90
C PRO A 140 10.21 -21.71 3.16
N LEU A 141 11.21 -22.31 2.49
CA LEU A 141 12.20 -21.56 1.71
C LEU A 141 11.56 -20.87 0.50
N THR A 142 10.75 -21.57 -0.29
CA THR A 142 10.09 -20.99 -1.47
C THR A 142 9.07 -19.91 -1.09
N ILE A 143 8.28 -20.14 -0.04
CA ILE A 143 7.29 -19.16 0.42
C ILE A 143 8.00 -17.89 0.95
N CYS A 144 9.10 -18.06 1.70
CA CYS A 144 9.89 -16.93 2.19
C CYS A 144 10.50 -16.13 1.03
N LEU A 145 11.07 -16.78 0.02
CA LEU A 145 11.63 -16.11 -1.16
C LEU A 145 10.56 -15.35 -1.96
N ILE A 146 9.37 -15.94 -2.15
CA ILE A 146 8.24 -15.26 -2.81
C ILE A 146 7.83 -14.05 -1.98
N CYS A 147 7.68 -14.18 -0.67
CA CYS A 147 7.31 -13.08 0.22
C CYS A 147 8.33 -11.93 0.16
N LEU A 148 9.64 -12.23 0.29
CA LEU A 148 10.71 -11.25 0.19
C LEU A 148 10.72 -10.53 -1.17
N SER A 149 10.47 -11.27 -2.25
CA SER A 149 10.37 -10.69 -3.60
C SER A 149 9.19 -9.72 -3.70
N LEU A 150 8.02 -10.08 -3.18
CA LEU A 150 6.84 -9.20 -3.15
C LEU A 150 7.08 -7.95 -2.30
N MET A 151 7.72 -8.08 -1.13
CA MET A 151 8.06 -6.93 -0.29
C MET A 151 9.09 -6.01 -0.96
N TRP A 152 10.06 -6.58 -1.68
CA TRP A 152 11.06 -5.83 -2.43
C TRP A 152 10.43 -4.99 -3.54
N LEU A 153 9.48 -5.55 -4.30
CA LEU A 153 8.73 -4.80 -5.32
C LEU A 153 7.96 -3.63 -4.71
N GLU A 154 7.33 -3.82 -3.56
CA GLU A 154 6.62 -2.74 -2.87
C GLU A 154 7.58 -1.69 -2.30
N ALA A 155 8.69 -2.09 -1.69
CA ALA A 155 9.66 -1.16 -1.13
C ALA A 155 10.36 -0.32 -2.22
N VAL A 156 10.92 -0.98 -3.24
CA VAL A 156 11.75 -0.36 -4.29
C VAL A 156 10.90 0.31 -5.36
N LEU A 157 9.96 -0.42 -5.97
CA LEU A 157 9.16 0.09 -7.08
C LEU A 157 7.87 0.79 -6.62
N GLY A 158 7.44 0.59 -5.36
CA GLY A 158 6.13 1.07 -4.91
C GLY A 158 4.95 0.27 -5.50
N LEU A 159 5.23 -0.92 -6.05
CA LEU A 159 4.22 -1.77 -6.68
C LEU A 159 3.69 -2.79 -5.65
N CYS A 160 2.49 -2.53 -5.11
CA CYS A 160 1.83 -3.45 -4.19
C CYS A 160 0.94 -4.45 -4.97
N LEU A 161 1.42 -5.68 -5.15
CA LEU A 161 0.73 -6.74 -5.89
C LEU A 161 -0.65 -7.08 -5.28
N GLY A 162 -0.81 -6.92 -3.96
CA GLY A 162 -2.10 -7.09 -3.28
C GLY A 162 -3.14 -6.05 -3.70
N CYS A 163 -2.73 -4.80 -3.91
CA CYS A 163 -3.63 -3.76 -4.44
C CYS A 163 -4.03 -4.03 -5.89
N GLU A 164 -3.12 -4.56 -6.71
CA GLU A 164 -3.41 -4.96 -8.09
C GLU A 164 -4.40 -6.12 -8.14
N PHE A 165 -4.26 -7.12 -7.28
CA PHE A 165 -5.20 -8.24 -7.19
C PHE A 165 -6.60 -7.76 -6.76
N HIS A 166 -6.67 -6.87 -5.77
CA HIS A 166 -7.93 -6.24 -5.37
C HIS A 166 -8.60 -5.48 -6.52
N ARG A 167 -7.81 -4.75 -7.32
CA ARG A 167 -8.31 -4.07 -8.53
C ARG A 167 -8.93 -5.04 -9.52
N VAL A 168 -8.27 -6.16 -9.79
CA VAL A 168 -8.77 -7.19 -10.72
C VAL A 168 -10.07 -7.80 -10.18
N MET A 169 -10.14 -8.10 -8.89
CA MET A 169 -11.34 -8.65 -8.24
C MET A 169 -12.54 -7.69 -8.34
N VAL A 170 -12.30 -6.40 -8.10
CA VAL A 170 -13.30 -5.34 -8.26
C VAL A 170 -13.74 -5.19 -9.73
N ARG A 171 -12.81 -5.28 -10.69
CA ARG A 171 -13.13 -5.24 -12.13
C ARG A 171 -13.98 -6.43 -12.57
N ARG A 172 -13.78 -7.60 -11.96
CA ARG A 172 -14.55 -8.83 -12.23
C ARG A 172 -15.93 -8.84 -11.55
N GLY A 173 -16.26 -7.84 -10.73
CA GLY A 173 -17.54 -7.71 -10.04
C GLY A 173 -17.66 -8.54 -8.75
N TRP A 174 -16.56 -9.10 -8.24
CA TRP A 174 -16.57 -9.95 -7.04
C TRP A 174 -16.48 -9.16 -5.72
N ALA A 175 -16.11 -7.87 -5.79
CA ALA A 175 -15.97 -7.00 -4.64
C ALA A 175 -16.63 -5.64 -4.89
N THR A 176 -17.28 -5.09 -3.87
CA THR A 176 -18.04 -3.83 -3.92
C THR A 176 -17.13 -2.64 -4.18
N ARG A 177 -17.42 -1.86 -5.24
CA ARG A 177 -16.74 -0.58 -5.50
C ARG A 177 -17.23 0.48 -4.52
N ASP A 178 -16.29 1.17 -3.87
CA ASP A 178 -16.57 2.46 -3.26
C ASP A 178 -15.93 3.55 -4.12
N LYS A 179 -16.76 4.26 -4.89
CA LYS A 179 -16.34 5.31 -5.84
C LYS A 179 -15.77 6.55 -5.16
N THR A 180 -15.90 6.68 -3.84
CA THR A 180 -15.56 7.93 -3.13
C THR A 180 -14.09 8.03 -2.72
N ILE A 181 -13.32 6.94 -2.78
CA ILE A 181 -11.93 6.87 -2.25
C ILE A 181 -11.01 6.15 -3.26
N GLU A 182 -10.83 6.71 -4.46
CA GLU A 182 -9.96 6.17 -5.52
C GLU A 182 -8.74 7.07 -5.81
N VAL A 183 -7.95 7.43 -4.78
CA VAL A 183 -6.55 7.82 -5.01
C VAL A 183 -5.67 6.62 -4.68
N CYS A 184 -5.48 5.77 -5.68
CA CYS A 184 -4.63 4.59 -5.59
C CYS A 184 -3.23 4.91 -6.10
N ALA A 185 -2.20 4.39 -5.42
CA ALA A 185 -0.81 4.46 -5.89
C ALA A 185 -0.70 3.97 -7.34
N HIS A 186 0.12 4.66 -8.15
CA HIS A 186 0.38 4.36 -9.57
C HIS A 186 -0.84 4.41 -10.51
N GLY A 187 -1.91 5.14 -10.15
CA GLY A 187 -3.06 5.30 -11.03
C GLY A 187 -3.89 4.02 -11.21
N ALA A 188 -3.69 3.02 -10.33
CA ALA A 188 -4.39 1.74 -10.42
C ALA A 188 -5.92 1.89 -10.37
N CYS A 189 -6.43 2.95 -9.74
CA CYS A 189 -7.86 3.27 -9.66
C CYS A 189 -8.24 4.54 -10.41
N ALA A 190 -7.51 4.95 -11.45
CA ALA A 190 -8.04 5.93 -12.39
C ALA A 190 -9.23 5.29 -13.12
N THR A 191 -10.43 5.34 -12.54
CA THR A 191 -11.66 5.07 -13.27
C THR A 191 -12.03 6.30 -14.08
N GLU A 192 -12.49 6.06 -15.30
CA GLU A 192 -12.94 7.04 -16.30
C GLU A 192 -14.04 7.99 -15.79
N SER A 193 -13.68 8.93 -14.91
CA SER A 193 -14.46 10.16 -14.72
C SER A 193 -13.82 11.35 -15.44
N ALA A 194 -12.67 11.13 -16.10
CA ALA A 194 -12.09 12.04 -17.10
C ALA A 194 -12.65 11.83 -18.52
N ASN A 195 -13.39 10.74 -18.80
CA ASN A 195 -13.93 10.42 -20.13
C ASN A 195 -15.47 10.31 -20.16
N ALA A 196 -16.15 11.01 -19.25
CA ALA A 196 -17.61 11.18 -19.27
C ALA A 196 -18.01 12.64 -19.52
N ARG A 197 -17.09 13.46 -20.03
CA ARG A 197 -17.33 14.87 -20.39
C ARG A 197 -16.88 15.19 -21.83
N THR A 198 -16.85 14.14 -22.67
CA THR A 198 -16.47 14.16 -24.10
C THR A 198 -17.63 13.74 -25.01
N SER A 199 -18.84 13.66 -24.46
CA SER A 199 -20.06 13.36 -25.21
C SER A 199 -21.20 14.26 -24.71
N LEU A 200 -21.04 15.57 -24.85
CA LEU A 200 -22.12 16.55 -24.98
C LEU A 200 -21.56 17.84 -25.59
#